data_AF-A0A2R2WB05-F1
#
_entry.id   AF-A0A2R2WB05-F1
#
_cell.length_a   1.000
_cell.length_b   1.000
_cell.length_c   1.000
_cell.angle_alpha   90.00
_cell.angle_beta   90.00
_cell.angle_gamma   90.00
#
_symmetry.space_group_name_H-M   'P 1'
#
loop_
_entity.id
_entity.type
_entity.pdbx_description
1 polymer ?
#
loop_
_entity_poly.entity_id
_entity_poly.type
_entity_poly.pdbx_seq_one_letter_code
_entity_poly.pdbx_strand_id
1 'polypeptide(L)'
;MSVVVDATGLWRGLTVGFALPDRAFGAAVDVDGLLGDPELHYQASPETNRLLLMPRAGTFARLTLEWETLPEIGVFAAPPLPAALAASPFDEAETSRLETWMRDVAGVLHANRDRIRATAERAVSDAAAGLDESLPREAPPRAHVVSSRVGTRVAGPDPGSRFGVVDVVRAPISAGAPALDEALFVDRETGRPLGSRVTLRAADGIAGAAYEATATGVTTRDLQGWYDQHIAREVLFDDVWQALTHLVAGLETPASVQYFDI
;
A
#
# COMPACT_ATOMS: atom_id res chain seq x y z
N MET A 1 -41.78 1.46 -8.60
CA MET A 1 -40.94 0.26 -8.75
C MET A 1 -39.54 0.67 -8.30
N SER A 2 -39.19 0.34 -7.06
CA SER A 2 -37.94 0.77 -6.43
C SER A 2 -36.81 -0.06 -7.02
N VAL A 3 -35.89 0.57 -7.74
CA VAL A 3 -34.61 -0.06 -8.08
C VAL A 3 -33.81 -0.02 -6.79
N VAL A 4 -33.86 -1.12 -6.05
CA VAL A 4 -32.85 -1.42 -5.03
C VAL A 4 -31.56 -1.64 -5.82
N VAL A 5 -30.71 -0.62 -5.86
CA VAL A 5 -29.31 -0.80 -6.24
C VAL A 5 -28.71 -1.58 -5.10
N ASP A 6 -28.46 -2.87 -5.33
CA ASP A 6 -27.78 -3.74 -4.38
C ASP A 6 -26.38 -3.14 -4.16
N ALA A 7 -26.20 -2.47 -3.01
CA ALA A 7 -24.94 -1.83 -2.62
C ALA A 7 -23.91 -2.86 -2.09
N THR A 8 -23.99 -4.10 -2.56
CA THR A 8 -23.13 -5.23 -2.21
C THR A 8 -22.06 -5.42 -3.29
N GLY A 9 -21.23 -4.39 -3.53
CA GLY A 9 -19.96 -4.57 -4.25
C GLY A 9 -19.02 -5.44 -3.40
N LEU A 10 -19.28 -6.75 -3.41
CA LEU A 10 -18.67 -7.79 -2.59
C LEU A 10 -17.15 -7.70 -2.69
N TRP A 11 -16.51 -7.56 -1.53
CA TRP A 11 -15.09 -7.86 -1.38
C TRP A 11 -14.74 -9.12 -2.16
N ARG A 12 -13.80 -9.01 -3.11
CA ARG A 12 -13.28 -10.15 -3.86
C ARG A 12 -11.84 -10.44 -3.47
N GLY A 13 -11.44 -11.70 -3.63
CA GLY A 13 -10.06 -12.11 -3.39
C GLY A 13 -9.25 -12.03 -4.67
N LEU A 14 -8.18 -11.25 -4.67
CA LEU A 14 -7.16 -11.21 -5.71
C LEU A 14 -5.99 -12.09 -5.28
N THR A 15 -5.67 -13.12 -6.07
CA THR A 15 -4.44 -13.90 -5.88
C THR A 15 -3.27 -13.15 -6.52
N VAL A 16 -2.32 -12.69 -5.71
CA VAL A 16 -1.14 -11.95 -6.17
C VAL A 16 0.09 -12.83 -6.05
N GLY A 17 0.81 -12.99 -7.16
CA GLY A 17 2.09 -13.67 -7.22
C GLY A 17 3.26 -12.73 -6.95
N PHE A 18 4.19 -13.17 -6.11
CA PHE A 18 5.39 -12.46 -5.71
C PHE A 18 6.60 -13.30 -6.05
N ALA A 19 7.54 -12.74 -6.80
CA ALA A 19 8.79 -13.42 -7.12
C ALA A 19 9.89 -12.93 -6.18
N LEU A 20 10.07 -13.64 -5.07
CA LEU A 20 10.96 -13.31 -3.96
C LEU A 20 12.39 -13.80 -4.22
N PRO A 21 13.42 -13.06 -3.79
CA PRO A 21 14.80 -13.55 -3.85
C PRO A 21 15.02 -14.68 -2.84
N ASP A 22 15.95 -15.61 -3.12
CA ASP A 22 16.30 -16.73 -2.22
C ASP A 22 16.52 -16.30 -0.75
N ARG A 23 17.15 -15.14 -0.55
CA ARG A 23 17.44 -14.59 0.79
C ARG A 23 16.21 -14.25 1.64
N ALA A 24 15.01 -14.21 1.05
CA ALA A 24 13.77 -14.03 1.81
C ALA A 24 13.36 -15.31 2.57
N PHE A 25 13.78 -16.49 2.08
CA PHE A 25 13.39 -17.77 2.66
C PHE A 25 14.24 -18.08 3.90
N GLY A 26 13.57 -18.18 5.05
CA GLY A 26 14.23 -18.33 6.34
C GLY A 26 14.83 -17.03 6.88
N ALA A 27 14.55 -15.87 6.27
CA ALA A 27 15.10 -14.59 6.72
C ALA A 27 14.78 -14.27 8.19
N ALA A 28 13.60 -14.67 8.68
CA ALA A 28 13.18 -14.44 10.05
C ALA A 28 13.57 -15.56 11.04
N VAL A 29 14.23 -16.64 10.60
CA VAL A 29 14.43 -17.85 11.43
C VAL A 29 15.14 -17.58 12.75
N ASP A 30 16.09 -16.64 12.76
CA ASP A 30 16.90 -16.30 13.93
C ASP A 30 16.18 -15.36 14.93
N VAL A 31 15.08 -14.74 14.49
CA VAL A 31 14.29 -13.79 15.29
C VAL A 31 12.84 -14.24 15.51
N ASP A 32 12.40 -15.35 14.91
CA ASP A 32 11.01 -15.83 14.96
C ASP A 32 10.48 -15.95 16.40
N GLY A 33 11.29 -16.51 17.32
CA GLY A 33 10.94 -16.61 18.73
C GLY A 33 10.83 -15.27 19.48
N LEU A 34 11.23 -14.15 18.87
CA LEU A 34 11.09 -12.80 19.42
C LEU A 34 9.82 -12.10 18.92
N LEU A 35 9.23 -12.59 17.83
CA LEU A 35 8.07 -12.03 17.15
C LEU A 35 6.77 -12.73 17.59
N GLY A 36 5.66 -12.01 17.59
CA GLY A 36 4.34 -12.55 17.93
C GLY A 36 3.24 -11.75 17.25
N ASP A 37 2.82 -12.19 16.07
CA ASP A 37 1.99 -11.42 15.13
C ASP A 37 2.63 -10.04 14.82
N PRO A 38 3.85 -10.02 14.24
CA PRO A 38 4.57 -8.78 13.99
C PRO A 38 3.92 -7.95 12.88
N GLU A 39 3.95 -6.62 13.02
CA GLU A 39 3.63 -5.69 11.93
C GLU A 39 4.90 -5.00 11.43
N LEU A 40 5.22 -5.19 10.15
CA LEU A 40 6.40 -4.61 9.51
C LEU A 40 6.01 -3.64 8.41
N HIS A 41 6.37 -2.36 8.53
CA HIS A 41 6.06 -1.34 7.51
C HIS A 41 7.33 -0.81 6.87
N TYR A 42 7.35 -0.80 5.54
CA TYR A 42 8.41 -0.21 4.75
C TYR A 42 7.90 1.04 4.03
N GLN A 43 8.51 2.18 4.33
CA GLN A 43 8.24 3.44 3.65
C GLN A 43 9.48 3.85 2.85
N ALA A 44 9.28 4.13 1.57
CA ALA A 44 10.35 4.55 0.67
C ALA A 44 10.01 5.90 0.04
N SER A 45 10.70 6.97 0.46
CA SER A 45 10.56 8.31 -0.12
C SER A 45 11.81 8.69 -0.94
N PRO A 46 11.82 9.84 -1.63
CA PRO A 46 13.03 10.37 -2.27
C PRO A 46 14.11 10.80 -1.27
N GLU A 47 13.70 11.24 -0.07
CA GLU A 47 14.61 11.84 0.92
C GLU A 47 15.08 10.83 1.96
N THR A 48 14.18 9.96 2.41
CA THR A 48 14.45 8.97 3.46
C THR A 48 13.67 7.69 3.25
N ASN A 49 14.24 6.59 3.73
CA ASN A 49 13.60 5.28 3.81
C ASN A 49 13.49 4.88 5.28
N ARG A 50 12.41 4.19 5.61
CA ARG A 50 12.14 3.74 6.97
C ARG A 50 11.62 2.32 6.94
N LEU A 51 12.14 1.49 7.84
CA LEU A 51 11.58 0.20 8.21
C LEU A 51 11.13 0.28 9.66
N LEU A 52 9.85 -0.01 9.88
CA LEU A 52 9.20 0.04 11.18
C LEU A 52 8.75 -1.36 11.55
N LEU A 53 9.18 -1.87 12.69
CA LEU A 53 8.73 -3.15 13.23
C LEU A 53 7.98 -2.92 14.54
N MET A 54 6.76 -3.44 14.60
CA MET A 54 6.04 -3.73 15.83
C MET A 54 6.13 -5.24 16.05
N PRO A 55 7.05 -5.72 16.91
CA PRO A 55 7.41 -7.13 16.94
C PRO A 55 6.33 -8.02 17.55
N ARG A 56 5.46 -7.47 18.40
CA ARG A 56 4.35 -8.21 19.03
C ARG A 56 3.08 -7.38 19.06
N ALA A 57 1.96 -7.99 18.65
CA ALA A 57 0.64 -7.38 18.78
C ALA A 57 0.36 -6.98 20.24
N GLY A 58 -0.13 -5.76 20.45
CA GLY A 58 -0.47 -5.23 21.78
C GLY A 58 0.71 -4.84 22.67
N THR A 59 1.96 -5.00 22.21
CA THR A 59 3.13 -4.41 22.89
C THR A 59 3.38 -3.00 22.38
N PHE A 60 3.73 -2.07 23.28
CA PHE A 60 4.20 -0.74 22.89
C PHE A 60 5.68 -0.78 22.40
N ALA A 61 6.17 -1.93 21.96
CA ALA A 61 7.52 -2.05 21.44
C ALA A 61 7.54 -1.59 19.98
N ARG A 62 8.37 -0.59 19.68
CA ARG A 62 8.54 -0.09 18.32
C ARG A 62 10.03 -0.05 18.01
N LEU A 63 10.44 -0.78 16.98
CA LEU A 63 11.79 -0.70 16.42
C LEU A 63 11.73 0.05 15.10
N THR A 64 12.64 0.99 14.90
CA THR A 64 12.70 1.81 13.69
C THR A 64 14.12 1.81 13.15
N LEU A 65 14.26 1.54 11.86
CA LEU A 65 15.50 1.72 11.11
C LEU A 65 15.26 2.76 10.02
N GLU A 66 16.03 3.84 10.04
CA GLU A 66 15.93 4.95 9.08
C GLU A 66 17.22 5.16 8.31
N TRP A 67 17.15 5.36 7.00
CA TRP A 67 18.32 5.60 6.17
C TRP A 67 18.00 6.46 4.95
N GLU A 68 18.93 7.33 4.58
CA GLU A 68 18.82 8.16 3.37
C GLU A 68 19.32 7.39 2.14
N THR A 69 20.54 6.84 2.23
CA THR A 69 21.24 6.21 1.10
C THR A 69 21.31 4.70 1.25
N LEU A 70 21.98 4.22 2.32
CA LEU A 70 22.29 2.81 2.52
C LEU A 70 21.75 2.31 3.87
N PRO A 71 21.01 1.18 3.91
CA PRO A 71 20.50 0.60 5.16
C PRO A 71 21.59 0.28 6.20
N GLU A 72 22.80 -0.07 5.75
CA GLU A 72 23.91 -0.50 6.60
C GLU A 72 24.41 0.62 7.53
N ILE A 73 24.28 1.88 7.11
CA ILE A 73 24.63 3.07 7.90
C ILE A 73 23.40 3.77 8.48
N GLY A 74 22.23 3.14 8.36
CA GLY A 74 20.98 3.67 8.89
C GLY A 74 20.98 3.78 10.41
N VAL A 75 20.15 4.68 10.93
CA VAL A 75 19.95 4.89 12.36
C VAL A 75 18.91 3.90 12.85
N PHE A 76 19.33 2.98 13.71
CA PHE A 76 18.44 2.06 14.42
C PHE A 76 18.02 2.67 15.76
N ALA A 77 16.73 2.59 16.07
CA ALA A 77 16.15 3.09 17.31
C ALA A 77 15.14 2.09 17.86
N ALA A 78 15.29 1.76 19.15
CA ALA A 78 14.38 0.92 19.92
C ALA A 78 13.82 1.71 21.12
N PRO A 79 13.07 2.81 20.90
CA PRO A 79 12.61 3.66 21.99
C PRO A 79 11.64 2.91 22.92
N PRO A 80 11.83 2.95 24.25
CA PRO A 80 10.82 2.48 25.19
C PRO A 80 9.61 3.43 25.18
N LEU A 81 8.41 2.90 24.99
CA LEU A 81 7.15 3.66 25.01
C LEU A 81 6.37 3.39 26.32
N PRO A 82 5.91 4.42 27.06
CA PRO A 82 6.60 5.67 27.34
C PRO A 82 7.81 5.40 28.25
N ALA A 83 8.87 6.22 28.11
CA ALA A 83 10.13 6.15 28.86
C ALA A 83 10.02 6.08 30.40
N ALA A 84 8.82 6.30 30.96
CA ALA A 84 8.54 6.30 32.38
C ALA A 84 8.04 4.95 32.95
N LEU A 85 7.62 3.96 32.14
CA LEU A 85 6.83 2.83 32.68
C LEU A 85 7.17 1.42 32.16
N ALA A 86 8.10 1.22 31.23
CA ALA A 86 8.44 -0.13 30.77
C ALA A 86 9.95 -0.33 30.62
N ALA A 87 10.46 -1.40 31.24
CA ALA A 87 11.73 -1.99 30.82
C ALA A 87 11.61 -2.41 29.35
N SER A 88 12.71 -2.32 28.59
CA SER A 88 12.74 -2.84 27.22
C SER A 88 12.23 -4.29 27.22
N PRO A 89 11.32 -4.66 26.31
CA PRO A 89 10.83 -6.04 26.19
C PRO A 89 11.90 -6.99 25.67
N PHE A 90 13.03 -6.44 25.20
CA PHE A 90 14.18 -7.16 24.69
C PHE A 90 15.42 -6.82 25.50
N ASP A 91 16.23 -7.82 25.79
CA ASP A 91 17.58 -7.60 26.28
C ASP A 91 18.50 -7.07 25.16
N GLU A 92 19.76 -6.78 25.50
CA GLU A 92 20.74 -6.25 24.55
C GLU A 92 21.00 -7.22 23.39
N ALA A 93 21.10 -8.53 23.67
CA ALA A 93 21.37 -9.55 22.67
C ALA A 93 20.17 -9.78 21.72
N GLU A 94 18.95 -9.75 22.25
CA GLU A 94 17.71 -9.73 21.48
C GLU A 94 17.60 -8.50 20.60
N THR A 95 17.92 -7.32 21.15
CA THR A 95 17.90 -6.05 20.41
C THR A 95 18.92 -6.08 19.27
N SER A 96 20.15 -6.54 19.49
CA SER A 96 21.17 -6.66 18.45
C SER A 96 20.77 -7.66 17.35
N ARG A 97 20.12 -8.78 17.69
CA ARG A 97 19.59 -9.73 16.71
C ARG A 97 18.50 -9.10 15.83
N LEU A 98 17.55 -8.40 16.46
CA LEU A 98 16.48 -7.70 15.75
C LEU A 98 17.03 -6.57 14.86
N GLU A 99 18.02 -5.81 15.33
CA GLU A 99 18.68 -4.80 14.51
C GLU A 99 19.37 -5.41 13.29
N THR A 100 20.14 -6.48 13.49
CA THR A 100 20.85 -7.18 12.40
C THR A 100 19.86 -7.66 11.34
N TRP A 101 18.80 -8.35 11.78
CA TRP A 101 17.73 -8.81 10.90
C TRP A 101 17.05 -7.64 10.16
N MET A 102 16.70 -6.55 10.86
CA MET A 102 16.08 -5.38 10.23
C MET A 102 16.99 -4.73 9.17
N ARG A 103 18.31 -4.69 9.40
CA ARG A 103 19.28 -4.19 8.43
C ARG A 103 19.36 -5.08 7.20
N ASP A 104 19.40 -6.40 7.38
CA ASP A 104 19.40 -7.36 6.28
C ASP A 104 18.13 -7.24 5.43
N VAL A 105 16.96 -7.21 6.08
CA VAL A 105 15.65 -7.00 5.44
C VAL A 105 15.61 -5.67 4.70
N ALA A 106 16.07 -4.58 5.33
CA ALA A 106 16.14 -3.27 4.69
C ALA A 106 17.07 -3.29 3.46
N GLY A 107 18.20 -3.99 3.51
CA GLY A 107 19.06 -4.25 2.35
C GLY A 107 18.33 -5.00 1.24
N VAL A 108 17.43 -5.93 1.58
CA VAL A 108 16.61 -6.62 0.59
C VAL A 108 15.59 -5.71 -0.08
N LEU A 109 14.81 -5.02 0.75
CA LEU A 109 13.76 -4.11 0.32
C LEU A 109 14.32 -2.98 -0.52
N HIS A 110 15.41 -2.35 -0.07
CA HIS A 110 16.05 -1.24 -0.77
C HIS A 110 16.53 -1.67 -2.17
N ALA A 111 17.22 -2.81 -2.27
CA ALA A 111 17.71 -3.33 -3.56
C ALA A 111 16.58 -3.81 -4.51
N ASN A 112 15.37 -4.04 -4.00
CA ASN A 112 14.23 -4.53 -4.78
C ASN A 112 13.06 -3.53 -4.84
N ARG A 113 13.24 -2.29 -4.39
CA ARG A 113 12.18 -1.27 -4.24
C ARG A 113 11.32 -1.11 -5.50
N ASP A 114 11.96 -0.94 -6.65
CA ASP A 114 11.25 -0.71 -7.91
C ASP A 114 10.46 -1.94 -8.34
N ARG A 115 10.96 -3.13 -8.03
CA ARG A 115 10.29 -4.39 -8.32
C ARG A 115 9.11 -4.65 -7.40
N ILE A 116 9.23 -4.25 -6.14
CA ILE A 116 8.14 -4.27 -5.16
C ILE A 116 7.02 -3.34 -5.65
N ARG A 117 7.38 -2.11 -6.00
CA ARG A 117 6.47 -1.11 -6.58
C ARG A 117 5.77 -1.64 -7.83
N ALA A 118 6.54 -2.15 -8.80
CA ALA A 118 5.99 -2.68 -10.05
C ALA A 118 5.06 -3.88 -9.83
N THR A 119 5.29 -4.67 -8.77
CA THR A 119 4.40 -5.79 -8.41
C THR A 119 3.06 -5.28 -7.88
N ALA A 120 3.08 -4.27 -7.00
CA ALA A 120 1.85 -3.64 -6.50
C ALA A 120 1.10 -2.91 -7.63
N GLU A 121 1.79 -2.14 -8.48
CA GLU A 121 1.20 -1.47 -9.65
C GLU A 121 0.57 -2.48 -10.62
N ARG A 122 1.24 -3.62 -10.86
CA ARG A 122 0.68 -4.71 -11.69
C ARG A 122 -0.59 -5.28 -11.08
N ALA A 123 -0.58 -5.60 -9.79
CA ALA A 123 -1.76 -6.15 -9.10
C ALA A 123 -2.96 -5.21 -9.17
N VAL A 124 -2.74 -3.90 -8.99
CA VAL A 124 -3.76 -2.87 -9.13
C VAL A 124 -4.27 -2.78 -10.57
N SER A 125 -3.38 -2.83 -11.56
CA SER A 125 -3.74 -2.80 -12.98
C SER A 125 -4.57 -4.01 -13.38
N ASP A 126 -4.15 -5.21 -12.99
CA ASP A 126 -4.83 -6.47 -13.28
C ASP A 126 -6.22 -6.51 -12.61
N ALA A 127 -6.31 -6.08 -11.34
CA ALA A 127 -7.57 -5.95 -10.64
C ALA A 127 -8.51 -4.94 -11.34
N ALA A 128 -8.00 -3.77 -11.73
CA ALA A 128 -8.79 -2.77 -12.45
C ALA A 128 -9.21 -3.23 -13.86
N ALA A 129 -8.50 -4.19 -14.45
CA ALA A 129 -8.89 -4.88 -15.68
C ALA A 129 -9.93 -5.99 -15.45
N GLY A 130 -10.32 -6.25 -14.19
CA GLY A 130 -11.31 -7.24 -13.81
C GLY A 130 -10.73 -8.63 -13.51
N LEU A 131 -9.40 -8.80 -13.49
CA LEU A 131 -8.77 -10.08 -13.20
C LEU A 131 -8.79 -10.40 -11.69
N ASP A 132 -8.93 -11.68 -11.35
CA ASP A 132 -8.84 -12.20 -9.97
C ASP A 132 -7.46 -12.80 -9.65
N GLU A 133 -6.53 -12.77 -10.62
CA GLU A 133 -5.17 -13.25 -10.47
C GLU A 133 -4.18 -12.24 -11.09
N SER A 134 -3.09 -11.95 -10.37
CA SER A 134 -1.97 -11.15 -10.84
C SER A 134 -0.63 -11.84 -10.58
N LEU A 135 -0.18 -12.62 -11.56
CA LEU A 135 1.06 -13.38 -11.47
C LEU A 135 2.23 -12.65 -12.16
N PRO A 136 3.47 -12.81 -11.67
CA PRO A 136 4.63 -12.27 -12.36
C PRO A 136 4.76 -12.93 -13.73
N ARG A 137 4.96 -12.12 -14.78
CA ARG A 137 5.17 -12.62 -16.16
C ARG A 137 6.50 -13.37 -16.29
N GLU A 138 7.50 -12.92 -15.54
CA GLU A 138 8.83 -13.49 -15.50
C GLU A 138 9.34 -13.48 -14.05
N ALA A 139 10.14 -14.50 -13.71
CA ALA A 139 10.86 -14.57 -12.44
C ALA A 139 12.36 -14.48 -12.73
N PRO A 140 13.11 -13.62 -12.03
CA PRO A 140 14.56 -13.59 -12.12
C PRO A 140 15.18 -14.95 -11.78
N PRO A 141 16.40 -15.22 -12.26
CA PRO A 141 17.14 -16.39 -11.82
C PRO A 141 17.23 -16.41 -10.29
N ARG A 142 16.99 -17.58 -9.68
CA ARG A 142 17.02 -17.74 -8.21
C ARG A 142 15.98 -16.88 -7.48
N ALA A 143 14.82 -16.70 -8.11
CA ALA A 143 13.65 -16.21 -7.44
C ALA A 143 12.65 -17.36 -7.27
N HIS A 144 11.94 -17.34 -6.16
CA HIS A 144 10.84 -18.23 -5.90
C HIS A 144 9.53 -17.46 -6.05
N VAL A 145 8.58 -18.04 -6.78
CA VAL A 145 7.24 -17.47 -6.90
C VAL A 145 6.37 -18.02 -5.78
N VAL A 146 5.92 -17.12 -4.91
CA VAL A 146 4.88 -17.41 -3.91
C VAL A 146 3.63 -16.60 -4.24
N SER A 147 2.50 -16.96 -3.65
CA SER A 147 1.26 -16.23 -3.84
C SER A 147 0.58 -15.94 -2.51
N SER A 148 -0.05 -14.77 -2.40
CA SER A 148 -0.96 -14.46 -1.30
C SER A 148 -2.30 -13.96 -1.84
N ARG A 149 -3.35 -14.13 -1.04
CA ARG A 149 -4.70 -13.69 -1.37
C ARG A 149 -4.98 -12.37 -0.66
N VAL A 150 -5.21 -11.32 -1.44
CA VAL A 150 -5.49 -9.97 -0.95
C VAL A 150 -6.96 -9.65 -1.21
N GLY A 151 -7.67 -9.15 -0.20
CA GLY A 151 -9.05 -8.68 -0.36
C GLY A 151 -9.07 -7.33 -1.09
N THR A 152 -10.00 -7.14 -2.03
CA THR A 152 -10.12 -5.85 -2.73
C THR A 152 -11.55 -5.50 -3.11
N ARG A 153 -11.83 -4.20 -3.18
CA ARG A 153 -13.05 -3.59 -3.74
C ARG A 153 -12.80 -2.97 -5.13
N VAL A 154 -11.59 -3.12 -5.68
CA VAL A 154 -11.28 -2.64 -7.04
C VAL A 154 -12.14 -3.41 -8.04
N ALA A 155 -13.04 -2.68 -8.68
CA ALA A 155 -13.91 -3.21 -9.71
C ALA A 155 -13.18 -3.26 -11.06
N GLY A 156 -13.53 -4.25 -11.87
CA GLY A 156 -13.19 -4.27 -13.29
C GLY A 156 -13.97 -3.19 -14.08
N PRO A 157 -13.74 -3.11 -15.39
CA PRO A 157 -14.45 -2.17 -16.26
C PRO A 157 -15.96 -2.43 -16.22
N ASP A 158 -16.77 -1.38 -16.07
CA ASP A 158 -18.22 -1.47 -16.19
C ASP A 158 -18.61 -1.57 -17.67
N PRO A 159 -19.24 -2.67 -18.14
CA PRO A 159 -19.67 -2.81 -19.53
C PRO A 159 -20.69 -1.75 -19.98
N GLY A 160 -21.39 -1.11 -19.05
CA GLY A 160 -22.33 -0.03 -19.31
C GLY A 160 -21.71 1.36 -19.32
N SER A 161 -20.45 1.50 -18.87
CA SER A 161 -19.76 2.79 -18.83
C SER A 161 -19.25 3.19 -20.20
N ARG A 162 -19.40 4.48 -20.52
CA ARG A 162 -18.83 5.09 -21.75
C ARG A 162 -17.32 5.21 -21.71
N PHE A 163 -16.74 5.14 -20.51
CA PHE A 163 -15.32 5.25 -20.25
C PHE A 163 -14.86 3.95 -19.62
N GLY A 164 -13.70 3.43 -20.03
CA GLY A 164 -13.13 2.21 -19.47
C GLY A 164 -12.63 2.43 -18.05
N VAL A 165 -11.31 2.51 -17.88
CA VAL A 165 -10.70 2.85 -16.60
C VAL A 165 -10.45 4.36 -16.54
N VAL A 166 -10.95 5.01 -15.50
CA VAL A 166 -10.67 6.43 -15.22
C VAL A 166 -9.59 6.52 -14.15
N ASP A 167 -8.54 7.28 -14.45
CA ASP A 167 -7.47 7.63 -13.52
C ASP A 167 -7.77 8.95 -12.82
N VAL A 168 -7.32 9.05 -11.58
CA VAL A 168 -7.39 10.27 -10.78
C VAL A 168 -5.96 10.74 -10.56
N VAL A 169 -5.63 11.90 -11.11
CA VAL A 169 -4.29 12.48 -11.02
C VAL A 169 -4.34 13.80 -10.28
N ARG A 170 -3.32 14.12 -9.49
CA ARG A 170 -3.23 15.45 -8.87
C ARG A 170 -3.05 16.51 -9.95
N ALA A 171 -3.81 17.59 -9.86
CA ALA A 171 -3.61 18.73 -10.72
C ALA A 171 -2.21 19.33 -10.49
N PRO A 172 -1.55 19.86 -11.54
CA PRO A 172 -0.31 20.62 -11.35
C PRO A 172 -0.56 21.78 -10.39
N ILE A 173 0.35 21.98 -9.44
CA ILE A 173 0.28 23.11 -8.51
C ILE A 173 0.40 24.40 -9.33
N SER A 174 -0.71 25.11 -9.48
CA SER A 174 -0.73 26.39 -10.20
C SER A 174 -0.23 27.49 -9.27
N ALA A 175 0.75 28.27 -9.69
CA ALA A 175 1.42 29.29 -8.86
C ALA A 175 0.46 30.35 -8.27
N GLY A 176 -0.73 30.53 -8.88
CA GLY A 176 -1.77 31.45 -8.41
C GLY A 176 -2.78 30.87 -7.42
N ALA A 177 -2.77 29.55 -7.17
CA ALA A 177 -3.68 28.89 -6.24
C ALA A 177 -3.03 27.64 -5.58
N PRO A 178 -1.89 27.77 -4.88
CA PRO A 178 -1.11 26.64 -4.36
C PRO A 178 -1.82 25.85 -3.23
N ALA A 179 -2.95 26.35 -2.72
CA ALA A 179 -3.65 25.76 -1.58
C ALA A 179 -4.81 24.80 -1.96
N LEU A 180 -5.15 24.66 -3.24
CA LEU A 180 -6.23 23.78 -3.67
C LEU A 180 -5.69 22.38 -3.95
N ASP A 181 -6.16 21.41 -3.16
CA ASP A 181 -5.91 19.99 -3.39
C ASP A 181 -6.93 19.49 -4.43
N GLU A 182 -6.62 19.80 -5.69
CA GLU A 182 -7.41 19.44 -6.86
C GLU A 182 -6.92 18.12 -7.47
N ALA A 183 -7.87 17.25 -7.75
CA ALA A 183 -7.67 16.01 -8.49
C ALA A 183 -8.44 16.07 -9.82
N LEU A 184 -7.83 15.60 -10.90
CA LEU A 184 -8.39 15.54 -12.24
C LEU A 184 -8.76 14.10 -12.57
N PHE A 185 -9.96 13.92 -13.14
CA PHE A 185 -10.41 12.65 -13.67
C PHE A 185 -10.02 12.56 -15.14
N VAL A 186 -9.29 11.52 -15.51
CA VAL A 186 -8.74 11.36 -16.85
C VAL A 186 -9.08 9.97 -17.36
N ASP A 187 -9.62 9.89 -18.58
CA ASP A 187 -9.76 8.61 -19.28
C ASP A 187 -8.37 8.01 -19.52
N ARG A 188 -8.09 6.84 -18.94
CA ARG A 188 -6.77 6.20 -19.00
C ARG A 188 -6.33 5.93 -20.43
N GLU A 189 -7.26 5.58 -21.32
CA GLU A 189 -6.92 5.21 -22.69
C GLU A 189 -6.57 6.43 -23.53
N THR A 190 -7.35 7.50 -23.41
CA THR A 190 -7.24 8.67 -24.30
C THR A 190 -6.51 9.86 -23.69
N GLY A 191 -6.26 9.85 -22.37
CA GLY A 191 -5.72 10.99 -21.64
C GLY A 191 -6.70 12.17 -21.55
N ARG A 192 -7.97 11.96 -21.93
CA ARG A 192 -8.97 13.04 -21.99
C ARG A 192 -9.44 13.41 -20.58
N PRO A 193 -9.48 14.70 -20.20
CA PRO A 193 -10.07 15.13 -18.94
C PRO A 193 -11.59 14.94 -18.97
N LEU A 194 -12.12 14.39 -17.88
CA LEU A 194 -13.54 14.08 -17.69
C LEU A 194 -14.20 14.97 -16.63
N GLY A 195 -13.41 15.49 -15.70
CA GLY A 195 -13.84 16.38 -14.64
C GLY A 195 -12.73 16.66 -13.64
N SER A 196 -13.08 17.34 -12.55
CA SER A 196 -12.19 17.57 -11.41
C SER A 196 -12.91 17.41 -10.07
N ARG A 197 -12.12 17.22 -9.02
CA ARG A 197 -12.52 17.21 -7.62
C ARG A 197 -11.65 18.19 -6.86
N VAL A 198 -12.26 19.14 -6.17
CA VAL A 198 -11.56 20.07 -5.27
C VAL A 198 -11.84 19.67 -3.83
N THR A 199 -10.79 19.35 -3.07
CA THR A 199 -10.90 19.10 -1.64
C THR A 199 -10.92 20.42 -0.88
N LEU A 200 -11.98 20.67 -0.13
CA LEU A 200 -12.07 21.82 0.77
C LEU A 200 -11.51 21.42 2.14
N ARG A 201 -10.50 22.16 2.61
CA ARG A 201 -9.86 21.92 3.92
C ARG A 201 -10.30 22.98 4.94
N ALA A 202 -10.58 22.55 6.16
CA ALA A 202 -10.69 23.39 7.36
C ALA A 202 -9.41 23.26 8.20
N ALA A 203 -9.30 24.05 9.28
CA ALA A 203 -8.09 24.13 10.11
C ALA A 203 -7.64 22.78 10.70
N ASP A 204 -8.54 21.81 10.82
CA ASP A 204 -8.35 20.51 11.47
C ASP A 204 -8.69 19.31 10.57
N GLY A 205 -9.02 19.51 9.28
CA GLY A 205 -9.35 18.38 8.41
C GLY A 205 -10.00 18.73 7.08
N ILE A 206 -10.62 17.72 6.47
CA ILE A 206 -11.40 17.86 5.23
C ILE A 206 -12.80 18.32 5.58
N ALA A 207 -13.18 19.52 5.10
CA ALA A 207 -14.51 20.09 5.30
C ALA A 207 -15.53 19.60 4.26
N GLY A 208 -15.05 19.19 3.08
CA GLY A 208 -15.89 18.66 2.01
C GLY A 208 -15.12 18.46 0.71
N ALA A 209 -15.83 18.02 -0.33
CA ALA A 209 -15.31 17.91 -1.68
C ALA A 209 -16.35 18.40 -2.69
N ALA A 210 -15.92 19.20 -3.65
CA ALA A 210 -16.72 19.63 -4.79
C ALA A 210 -16.27 18.87 -6.04
N TYR A 211 -17.22 18.46 -6.88
CA TYR A 211 -16.97 17.70 -8.10
C TYR A 211 -17.54 18.45 -9.30
N GLU A 212 -16.75 18.63 -10.35
CA GLU A 212 -17.14 19.34 -11.56
C GLU A 212 -16.89 18.46 -12.79
N ALA A 213 -17.97 18.12 -13.51
CA ALA A 213 -17.87 17.35 -14.74
C ALA A 213 -17.60 18.27 -15.93
N THR A 214 -16.60 17.93 -16.74
CA THR A 214 -16.22 18.73 -17.93
C THR A 214 -16.53 18.00 -19.23
N ALA A 215 -16.70 16.67 -19.20
CA ALA A 215 -17.05 15.87 -20.37
C ALA A 215 -18.56 15.62 -20.50
N THR A 216 -19.05 15.61 -21.74
CA THR A 216 -20.47 15.35 -22.05
C THR A 216 -20.90 13.96 -21.60
N GLY A 217 -21.98 13.90 -20.82
CA GLY A 217 -22.54 12.64 -20.31
C GLY A 217 -21.83 12.09 -19.08
N VAL A 218 -20.89 12.84 -18.50
CA VAL A 218 -20.34 12.58 -17.16
C VAL A 218 -21.17 13.32 -16.13
N THR A 219 -21.54 12.64 -15.06
CA THR A 219 -22.28 13.20 -13.92
C THR A 219 -21.40 13.29 -12.69
N THR A 220 -21.79 14.10 -11.71
CA THR A 220 -21.14 14.14 -10.39
C THR A 220 -21.09 12.76 -9.72
N ARG A 221 -22.12 11.92 -9.92
CA ARG A 221 -22.16 10.56 -9.38
C ARG A 221 -21.08 9.68 -9.99
N ASP A 222 -20.81 9.83 -11.29
CA ASP A 222 -19.73 9.09 -11.97
C ASP A 222 -18.37 9.48 -11.39
N LEU A 223 -18.13 10.79 -11.20
CA LEU A 223 -16.90 11.29 -10.60
C LEU A 223 -16.68 10.78 -9.17
N GLN A 224 -17.75 10.73 -8.37
CA GLN A 224 -17.70 10.13 -7.02
C GLN A 224 -17.33 8.65 -7.08
N GLY A 225 -18.00 7.87 -7.93
CA GLY A 225 -17.70 6.44 -8.10
C GLY A 225 -16.27 6.19 -8.60
N TRP A 226 -15.76 7.00 -9.53
CA TRP A 226 -14.38 6.91 -9.98
C TRP A 226 -13.37 7.29 -8.90
N TYR A 227 -13.71 8.25 -8.03
CA TYR A 227 -12.87 8.61 -6.90
C TYR A 227 -12.83 7.50 -5.83
N ASP A 228 -13.97 6.87 -5.53
CA ASP A 228 -14.03 5.71 -4.64
C ASP A 228 -13.18 4.55 -5.19
N GLN A 229 -13.24 4.31 -6.51
CA GLN A 229 -12.39 3.32 -7.17
C GLN A 229 -10.91 3.71 -7.16
N HIS A 230 -10.57 5.00 -7.24
CA HIS A 230 -9.19 5.46 -7.04
C HIS A 230 -8.71 5.14 -5.61
N ILE A 231 -9.49 5.44 -4.58
CA ILE A 231 -9.15 5.08 -3.19
C ILE A 231 -8.97 3.56 -3.06
N ALA A 232 -9.88 2.77 -3.61
CA ALA A 232 -9.78 1.31 -3.56
C ALA A 232 -8.49 0.78 -4.22
N ARG A 233 -8.01 1.43 -5.28
CA ARG A 233 -6.75 1.10 -5.95
C ARG A 233 -5.53 1.50 -5.12
N GLU A 234 -5.54 2.66 -4.47
CA GLU A 234 -4.47 3.07 -3.55
C GLU A 234 -4.38 2.12 -2.34
N VAL A 235 -5.51 1.75 -1.75
CA VAL A 235 -5.56 0.75 -0.66
C VAL A 235 -5.02 -0.59 -1.12
N LEU A 236 -5.43 -1.08 -2.30
CA LEU A 236 -4.90 -2.32 -2.85
C LEU A 236 -3.38 -2.24 -3.11
N PHE A 237 -2.88 -1.09 -3.59
CA PHE A 237 -1.44 -0.90 -3.75
C PHE A 237 -0.72 -1.06 -2.40
N ASP A 238 -1.21 -0.38 -1.36
CA ASP A 238 -0.62 -0.43 -0.02
C ASP A 238 -0.69 -1.85 0.59
N ASP A 239 -1.82 -2.55 0.43
CA ASP A 239 -1.98 -3.93 0.91
C ASP A 239 -0.99 -4.88 0.23
N VAL A 240 -0.82 -4.76 -1.09
CA VAL A 240 0.12 -5.60 -1.86
C VAL A 240 1.58 -5.23 -1.51
N TRP A 241 1.88 -3.94 -1.35
CA TRP A 241 3.18 -3.47 -0.90
C TRP A 241 3.53 -4.02 0.49
N GLN A 242 2.58 -3.99 1.40
CA GLN A 242 2.74 -4.46 2.77
C GLN A 242 2.90 -5.99 2.83
N ALA A 243 2.08 -6.73 2.08
CA ALA A 243 2.22 -8.18 1.95
C ALA A 243 3.59 -8.58 1.42
N LEU A 244 4.07 -7.89 0.37
CA LEU A 244 5.39 -8.16 -0.20
C LEU A 244 6.52 -7.77 0.77
N THR A 245 6.34 -6.72 1.56
CA THR A 245 7.29 -6.32 2.60
C THR A 245 7.48 -7.43 3.65
N HIS A 246 6.39 -8.04 4.11
CA HIS A 246 6.43 -9.16 5.06
C HIS A 246 7.09 -10.40 4.45
N LEU A 247 6.69 -10.76 3.24
CA LEU A 247 7.24 -11.91 2.53
C LEU A 247 8.75 -11.77 2.28
N VAL A 248 9.22 -10.58 1.92
CA VAL A 248 10.65 -10.29 1.78
C VAL A 248 11.39 -10.43 3.10
N ALA A 249 10.75 -10.09 4.22
CA ALA A 249 11.29 -10.21 5.55
C ALA A 249 11.25 -11.64 6.11
N GLY A 250 10.73 -12.61 5.34
CA GLY A 250 10.54 -13.99 5.78
C GLY A 250 9.39 -14.17 6.78
N LEU A 251 8.46 -13.21 6.83
CA LEU A 251 7.27 -13.24 7.67
C LEU A 251 6.05 -13.72 6.87
N GLU A 252 5.04 -14.19 7.57
CA GLU A 252 3.72 -14.42 6.97
C GLU A 252 3.12 -13.10 6.50
N THR A 253 2.35 -13.12 5.41
CA THR A 253 1.60 -11.92 5.00
C THR A 253 0.62 -11.55 6.10
N PRO A 254 0.48 -10.26 6.45
CA PRO A 254 -0.52 -9.86 7.42
C PRO A 254 -1.89 -10.35 6.92
N ALA A 255 -2.73 -10.80 7.84
CA ALA A 255 -4.12 -11.10 7.51
C ALA A 255 -4.67 -9.87 6.78
N SER A 256 -5.10 -10.05 5.51
CA SER A 256 -5.72 -8.97 4.75
C SER A 256 -6.76 -8.34 5.65
N VAL A 257 -6.65 -7.03 5.93
CA VAL A 257 -7.64 -6.33 6.74
C VAL A 257 -8.97 -6.51 6.01
N GLN A 258 -9.79 -7.44 6.49
CA GLN A 258 -11.16 -7.55 6.07
C GLN A 258 -11.83 -6.33 6.71
N TYR A 259 -11.93 -5.24 5.95
CA TYR A 259 -12.74 -4.11 6.38
C TYR A 259 -14.19 -4.58 6.34
N PHE A 260 -14.67 -5.06 7.49
CA PHE A 260 -16.08 -5.29 7.72
C PHE A 260 -16.79 -3.94 7.66
N ASP A 261 -17.85 -3.84 6.87
CA ASP A 261 -18.76 -2.69 6.96
C ASP A 261 -19.39 -2.69 8.36
N ILE A 262 -19.28 -1.57 9.09
CA ILE A 262 -20.08 -1.26 10.28
C ILE A 262 -21.27 -0.41 9.85
#